data_AF-A0A838UJT0-F1
#
_entry.id   AF-A0A838UJT0-F1
#
_cell.length_a   1.000
_cell.length_b   1.000
_cell.length_c   1.000
_cell.angle_alpha   90.00
_cell.angle_beta   90.00
_cell.angle_gamma   90.00
#
_symmetry.space_group_name_H-M   'P 1'
#
loop_
_entity.id
_entity.type
_entity.pdbx_description
1 polymer ?
#
loop_
_entity_poly.entity_id
_entity_poly.type
_entity_poly.pdbx_seq_one_letter_code
_entity_poly.pdbx_strand_id
1 'polypeptide(L)'
;MLKPRPYRASGLVLPSDPGAAGAWFTIGGGVQAGESLAAAAAREVSEETGLTKFEIGELVWRREAIYRDHRQRPILFKESYFVARCDGGDLSRAGWQALEREFVDDMRWWTLADLAACAEPVFPPGLARMAADIVAGRWPMAPPSPAS
;
A
#
# COMPACT_ATOMS: atom_id res chain seq x y z
N MET A 1 7.86 -0.81 -13.92
CA MET A 1 6.83 0.17 -13.54
C MET A 1 5.97 -0.45 -12.45
N LEU A 2 6.16 -0.13 -11.16
CA LEU A 2 5.24 -0.69 -10.17
C LEU A 2 3.86 -0.11 -10.38
N LYS A 3 2.95 -1.04 -10.58
CA LYS A 3 1.53 -0.85 -10.39
C LYS A 3 1.29 -0.89 -8.87
N PRO A 4 0.45 -0.02 -8.32
CA PRO A 4 0.08 -0.07 -6.91
C PRO A 4 -0.51 -1.46 -6.64
N ARG A 5 -0.17 -2.07 -5.52
CA ARG A 5 -0.67 -3.42 -5.24
C ARG A 5 -1.40 -3.43 -3.93
N PRO A 6 -2.72 -3.49 -3.98
CA PRO A 6 -3.43 -3.66 -2.77
C PRO A 6 -3.29 -5.09 -2.18
N TYR A 7 -3.32 -5.21 -0.87
CA TYR A 7 -3.52 -6.37 -0.01
C TYR A 7 -4.93 -6.36 0.50
N ARG A 8 -5.60 -7.51 0.62
CA ARG A 8 -6.91 -7.58 1.24
C ARG A 8 -6.75 -7.87 2.73
N ALA A 9 -7.24 -7.02 3.62
CA ALA A 9 -7.20 -7.31 5.06
C ALA A 9 -8.56 -7.20 5.74
N SER A 10 -8.72 -8.06 6.75
CA SER A 10 -9.71 -7.96 7.81
C SER A 10 -8.93 -7.68 9.09
N GLY A 11 -9.25 -6.63 9.86
CA GLY A 11 -8.74 -6.49 11.23
C GLY A 11 -7.37 -5.83 11.46
N LEU A 12 -6.52 -5.60 10.45
CA LEU A 12 -5.43 -4.62 10.61
C LEU A 12 -6.00 -3.22 10.42
N VAL A 13 -5.46 -2.24 11.16
CA VAL A 13 -5.89 -0.85 11.27
C VAL A 13 -5.98 -0.18 9.87
N LEU A 14 -7.06 -0.46 9.13
CA LEU A 14 -8.06 0.44 8.52
C LEU A 14 -8.96 -0.16 7.41
N PRO A 15 -10.29 0.09 7.40
CA PRO A 15 -11.15 0.47 8.51
C PRO A 15 -11.33 -0.73 9.43
N SER A 16 -11.02 -0.51 10.71
CA SER A 16 -10.85 -1.47 11.79
C SER A 16 -12.14 -2.07 12.34
N ASP A 17 -13.05 -2.45 11.46
CA ASP A 17 -14.23 -3.21 11.82
C ASP A 17 -14.04 -4.68 11.40
N PRO A 18 -13.89 -5.62 12.36
CA PRO A 18 -13.84 -7.06 12.08
C PRO A 18 -15.08 -7.59 11.34
N GLY A 19 -16.19 -6.84 11.33
CA GLY A 19 -17.40 -7.12 10.56
C GLY A 19 -17.51 -6.35 9.24
N ALA A 20 -16.56 -5.46 8.91
CA ALA A 20 -16.56 -4.76 7.63
C ALA A 20 -16.11 -5.67 6.49
N ALA A 21 -16.60 -5.35 5.29
CA ALA A 21 -16.09 -5.95 4.07
C ALA A 21 -14.59 -5.66 3.94
N GLY A 22 -13.81 -6.71 3.61
CA GLY A 22 -12.37 -6.58 3.39
C GLY A 22 -12.04 -5.53 2.35
N ALA A 23 -10.87 -4.91 2.49
CA ALA A 23 -10.42 -3.85 1.61
C ALA A 23 -9.00 -4.09 1.11
N TRP A 24 -8.75 -3.63 -0.10
CA TRP A 24 -7.51 -3.73 -0.86
C TRP A 24 -6.59 -2.53 -0.55
N PHE A 25 -5.34 -2.69 -0.06
CA PHE A 25 -4.42 -1.57 0.29
C PHE A 25 -2.94 -1.78 -0.07
N THR A 26 -2.20 -0.73 -0.43
CA THR A 26 -0.81 -0.90 -0.91
C THR A 26 0.12 -1.66 0.03
N ILE A 27 1.09 -2.39 -0.54
CA ILE A 27 2.29 -2.87 0.18
C ILE A 27 2.94 -1.77 1.00
N GLY A 28 3.35 -2.09 2.23
CA GLY A 28 4.04 -1.16 3.09
C GLY A 28 3.76 -1.36 4.58
N GLY A 29 4.53 -0.66 5.38
CA GLY A 29 4.47 -0.76 6.82
C GLY A 29 5.20 0.40 7.50
N GLY A 30 5.36 0.26 8.81
CA GLY A 30 5.98 1.28 9.65
C GLY A 30 7.48 1.43 9.36
N VAL A 31 7.97 2.67 9.49
CA VAL A 31 9.41 2.95 9.42
C VAL A 31 10.07 2.60 10.74
N GLN A 32 11.18 1.86 10.69
CA GLN A 32 11.94 1.47 11.87
C GLN A 32 12.90 2.58 12.33
N ALA A 33 13.39 2.49 13.57
CA ALA A 33 14.30 3.48 14.12
C ALA A 33 15.60 3.58 13.30
N GLY A 34 15.92 4.79 12.82
CA GLY A 34 17.09 5.03 11.97
C GLY A 34 16.92 4.64 10.50
N GLU A 35 15.76 4.11 10.12
CA GLU A 35 15.47 3.71 8.75
C GLU A 35 15.01 4.91 7.89
N SER A 36 15.50 4.99 6.65
CA SER A 36 14.98 5.98 5.70
C SER A 36 13.64 5.51 5.12
N LEU A 37 12.79 6.45 4.66
CA LEU A 37 11.50 6.10 4.03
C LEU A 37 11.66 5.12 2.85
N ALA A 38 12.68 5.32 2.01
CA ALA A 38 12.95 4.46 0.87
C ALA A 38 13.44 3.07 1.31
N ALA A 39 14.25 2.99 2.37
CA ALA A 39 14.70 1.72 2.93
C ALA A 39 13.53 0.93 3.53
N ALA A 40 12.63 1.60 4.25
CA ALA A 40 11.40 0.99 4.76
C ALA A 40 10.56 0.43 3.60
N ALA A 41 10.29 1.22 2.56
CA ALA A 41 9.55 0.76 1.39
C ALA A 41 10.22 -0.45 0.70
N ALA A 42 11.55 -0.48 0.60
CA ALA A 42 12.30 -1.60 0.04
C ALA A 42 12.16 -2.88 0.89
N ARG A 43 12.29 -2.74 2.20
CA ARG A 43 12.16 -3.83 3.16
C ARG A 43 10.76 -4.44 3.09
N GLU A 44 9.72 -3.63 3.15
CA GLU A 44 8.32 -4.10 3.11
C GLU A 44 8.00 -4.82 1.80
N VAL A 45 8.47 -4.31 0.65
CA VAL A 45 8.34 -5.04 -0.63
C VAL A 45 8.97 -6.43 -0.53
N SER A 46 10.13 -6.56 0.09
CA SER A 46 10.81 -7.84 0.23
C SER A 46 10.09 -8.77 1.20
N GLU A 47 9.73 -8.28 2.38
CA GLU A 47 9.10 -9.04 3.47
C GLU A 47 7.70 -9.54 3.09
N GLU A 48 6.88 -8.66 2.54
CA GLU A 48 5.47 -8.94 2.32
C GLU A 48 5.19 -9.61 0.95
N THR A 49 6.14 -9.54 0.01
CA THR A 49 5.96 -10.12 -1.35
C THR A 49 6.96 -11.22 -1.71
N GLY A 50 8.09 -11.31 -1.02
CA GLY A 50 9.21 -12.21 -1.36
C GLY A 50 10.04 -11.78 -2.58
N LEU A 51 9.72 -10.65 -3.22
CA LEU A 51 10.50 -10.13 -4.34
C LEU A 51 11.82 -9.54 -3.84
N THR A 52 12.93 -9.87 -4.48
CA THR A 52 14.28 -9.36 -4.12
C THR A 52 15.00 -8.63 -5.26
N LYS A 53 14.49 -8.76 -6.49
CA LYS A 53 15.03 -8.10 -7.68
C LYS A 53 14.10 -6.97 -8.10
N PHE A 54 14.33 -5.78 -7.56
CA PHE A 54 13.59 -4.58 -7.89
C PHE A 54 14.43 -3.32 -7.65
N GLU A 55 14.01 -2.21 -8.26
CA GLU A 55 14.58 -0.88 -8.05
C GLU A 55 13.57 0.00 -7.32
N ILE A 56 13.94 0.59 -6.19
CA ILE A 56 13.11 1.59 -5.53
C ILE A 56 13.36 2.95 -6.18
N GLY A 57 12.31 3.51 -6.75
CA GLY A 57 12.32 4.85 -7.33
C GLY A 57 12.13 5.94 -6.30
N GLU A 58 11.85 7.14 -6.79
CA GLU A 58 11.62 8.31 -5.96
C GLU A 58 10.26 8.26 -5.25
N LEU A 59 10.12 9.12 -4.25
CA LEU A 59 8.86 9.38 -3.59
C LEU A 59 7.91 10.11 -4.53
N VAL A 60 6.77 9.50 -4.83
CA VAL A 60 5.81 10.02 -5.83
C VAL A 60 4.54 10.60 -5.23
N TRP A 61 4.25 10.30 -3.96
CA TRP A 61 3.07 10.82 -3.28
C TRP A 61 3.24 10.82 -1.77
N ARG A 62 2.68 11.84 -1.12
CA ARG A 62 2.51 11.90 0.33
C ARG A 62 1.05 12.16 0.65
N ARG A 63 0.58 11.63 1.76
CA ARG A 63 -0.69 12.05 2.35
C ARG A 63 -0.68 11.87 3.86
N GLU A 64 -1.61 12.55 4.50
CA GLU A 64 -1.98 12.28 5.88
C GLU A 64 -3.43 11.83 5.92
N ALA A 65 -3.73 10.87 6.78
CA ALA A 65 -5.11 10.44 7.01
C ALA A 65 -5.31 10.02 8.45
N ILE A 66 -6.48 10.36 8.99
CA ILE A 66 -6.91 9.92 10.30
C ILE A 66 -7.83 8.72 10.13
N TYR A 67 -7.54 7.75 10.96
CA TYR A 67 -7.92 6.40 10.75
C TYR A 67 -8.16 5.75 12.11
N ARG A 68 -9.08 4.79 12.23
CA ARG A 68 -9.45 4.23 13.53
C ARG A 68 -8.81 2.86 13.74
N ASP A 69 -8.47 2.54 14.98
CA ASP A 69 -8.07 1.18 15.40
C ASP A 69 -9.28 0.34 15.82
N HIS A 70 -9.05 -0.93 16.20
CA HIS A 70 -10.09 -1.85 16.64
C HIS A 70 -10.84 -1.37 17.91
N ARG A 71 -10.32 -0.36 18.62
CA ARG A 71 -10.95 0.29 19.78
C ARG A 71 -11.56 1.64 19.44
N GLN A 72 -11.74 1.95 18.15
CA GLN A 72 -12.27 3.22 17.65
C GLN A 72 -11.41 4.46 17.97
N ARG A 73 -10.16 4.27 18.38
CA ARG A 73 -9.24 5.39 18.66
C ARG A 73 -8.66 5.94 17.37
N PRO A 74 -8.58 7.27 17.21
CA PRO A 74 -7.96 7.87 16.03
C PRO A 74 -6.45 7.65 16.05
N ILE A 75 -5.92 7.29 14.89
CA ILE A 75 -4.51 7.11 14.56
C ILE A 75 -4.25 7.97 13.32
N LEU A 76 -3.21 8.80 13.40
CA LEU A 76 -2.73 9.59 12.27
C LEU A 76 -1.72 8.76 11.47
N PHE A 77 -2.03 8.51 10.21
CA PHE A 77 -1.11 7.91 9.26
C PHE A 77 -0.46 9.01 8.45
N LYS A 78 0.87 9.01 8.42
CA LYS A 78 1.70 9.86 7.56
C LYS A 78 2.35 8.95 6.52
N GLU A 79 1.82 8.99 5.32
CA GLU A 79 2.12 7.98 4.32
C GLU A 79 2.95 8.56 3.20
N SER A 80 3.93 7.77 2.76
CA SER A 80 4.89 8.13 1.72
C SER A 80 4.97 6.97 0.72
N TYR A 81 4.59 7.23 -0.53
CA TYR A 81 4.46 6.22 -1.57
C TYR A 81 5.64 6.24 -2.53
N PHE A 82 6.29 5.10 -2.67
CA PHE A 82 7.38 4.89 -3.60
C PHE A 82 6.97 3.95 -4.73
N VAL A 83 7.61 4.09 -5.88
CA VAL A 83 7.45 3.17 -7.01
C VAL A 83 8.63 2.22 -7.00
N ALA A 84 8.43 0.96 -6.61
CA ALA A 84 9.43 -0.05 -6.95
C ALA A 84 9.35 -0.38 -8.46
N ARG A 85 10.34 -1.00 -9.09
CA ARG A 85 10.24 -1.51 -10.46
C ARG A 85 10.87 -2.88 -10.52
N CYS A 86 10.15 -3.85 -11.07
CA CYS A 86 10.64 -5.21 -11.30
C CYS A 86 10.00 -5.78 -12.56
N ASP A 87 10.56 -6.88 -13.05
CA ASP A 87 10.11 -7.60 -14.25
C ASP A 87 8.88 -8.50 -13.99
N GLY A 88 8.36 -8.48 -12.77
CA GLY A 88 7.32 -9.41 -12.31
C GLY A 88 7.91 -10.53 -11.44
N GLY A 89 7.14 -11.60 -11.29
CA GLY A 89 7.56 -12.79 -10.54
C GLY A 89 6.46 -13.35 -9.65
N ASP A 90 6.72 -14.54 -9.13
CA ASP A 90 5.85 -15.20 -8.16
C ASP A 90 5.88 -14.47 -6.83
N LEU A 91 4.69 -14.33 -6.24
CA LEU A 91 4.53 -13.70 -4.94
C LEU A 91 4.55 -14.77 -3.85
N SER A 92 5.24 -14.46 -2.76
CA SER A 92 5.40 -15.36 -1.63
C SER A 92 4.95 -14.70 -0.34
N ARG A 93 4.20 -15.46 0.45
CA ARG A 93 3.78 -15.11 1.82
C ARG A 93 4.73 -15.68 2.88
N ALA A 94 5.85 -16.26 2.46
CA ALA A 94 6.79 -16.91 3.37
C ALA A 94 7.37 -15.94 4.41
N GLY A 95 7.61 -14.68 4.01
CA GLY A 95 8.17 -13.63 4.87
C GLY A 95 7.16 -12.89 5.75
N TRP A 96 5.85 -13.20 5.66
CA TRP A 96 4.83 -12.53 6.45
C TRP A 96 5.09 -12.68 7.96
N GLN A 97 5.00 -11.57 8.68
CA GLN A 97 5.07 -11.53 10.12
C GLN A 97 3.70 -11.97 10.70
N ALA A 98 3.60 -12.03 12.02
CA ALA A 98 2.37 -12.50 12.68
C ALA A 98 1.15 -11.64 12.29
N LEU A 99 1.37 -10.33 12.15
CA LEU A 99 0.34 -9.35 11.84
C LEU A 99 -0.25 -9.56 10.44
N GLU A 100 0.59 -9.76 9.43
CA GLU A 100 0.11 -9.98 8.06
C GLU A 100 -0.58 -11.33 7.94
N ARG A 101 -0.11 -12.36 8.66
CA ARG A 101 -0.79 -13.67 8.69
C ARG A 101 -2.14 -13.63 9.36
N GLU A 102 -2.30 -12.78 10.37
CA GLU A 102 -3.54 -12.62 11.10
C GLU A 102 -4.58 -11.84 10.28
N PHE A 103 -4.13 -10.85 9.52
CA PHE A 103 -5.03 -9.86 8.96
C PHE A 103 -5.07 -9.80 7.44
N VAL A 104 -4.05 -10.29 6.71
CA VAL A 104 -4.01 -10.22 5.24
C VAL A 104 -4.49 -11.53 4.62
N ASP A 105 -5.58 -11.44 3.87
CA ASP A 105 -6.20 -12.57 3.19
C ASP A 105 -5.50 -12.89 1.86
N ASP A 106 -5.15 -11.85 1.09
CA ASP A 106 -4.66 -12.02 -0.26
C ASP A 106 -3.72 -10.92 -0.77
N MET A 107 -2.89 -11.30 -1.74
CA MET A 107 -1.95 -10.48 -2.48
C MET A 107 -1.94 -10.91 -3.93
N ARG A 108 -2.04 -9.94 -4.86
CA ARG A 108 -1.98 -10.26 -6.29
C ARG A 108 -1.36 -9.15 -7.13
N TRP A 109 -0.99 -9.52 -8.34
CA TRP A 109 -0.69 -8.59 -9.42
C TRP A 109 -1.97 -8.03 -10.02
N TRP A 110 -2.01 -6.70 -10.17
CA TRP A 110 -3.15 -6.01 -10.78
C TRP A 110 -2.73 -5.33 -12.08
N THR A 111 -3.59 -5.38 -13.11
CA THR A 111 -3.52 -4.37 -14.18
C THR A 111 -4.16 -3.06 -13.70
N LEU A 112 -3.84 -1.93 -14.35
CA LEU A 112 -4.48 -0.66 -14.01
C LEU A 112 -5.99 -0.70 -14.30
N ALA A 113 -6.40 -1.42 -15.35
CA ALA A 113 -7.81 -1.59 -15.71
C ALA A 113 -8.54 -2.40 -14.64
N ASP A 114 -7.97 -3.53 -14.21
CA ASP A 114 -8.57 -4.36 -13.16
C ASP A 114 -8.68 -3.58 -11.86
N LEU A 115 -7.63 -2.85 -11.48
CA LEU A 115 -7.64 -2.05 -10.24
C LEU A 115 -8.71 -0.95 -10.28
N ALA A 116 -8.87 -0.30 -11.44
CA ALA A 116 -9.91 0.71 -11.63
C ALA A 116 -11.33 0.11 -11.65
N ALA A 117 -11.47 -1.14 -12.06
CA ALA A 117 -12.73 -1.89 -12.09
C ALA A 117 -13.00 -2.66 -10.78
N CYS A 118 -12.14 -2.55 -9.78
CA CYS A 118 -12.29 -3.24 -8.50
C CYS A 118 -13.57 -2.79 -7.79
N ALA A 119 -14.48 -3.74 -7.54
CA ALA A 119 -15.72 -3.49 -6.81
C ALA A 119 -15.50 -3.45 -5.28
N GLU A 120 -14.44 -4.12 -4.79
CA GLU A 120 -14.05 -4.05 -3.39
C GLU A 120 -13.37 -2.71 -3.08
N PRO A 121 -13.49 -2.19 -1.84
CA PRO A 121 -12.83 -0.94 -1.45
C PRO A 121 -11.32 -1.00 -1.67
N VAL A 122 -10.76 0.04 -2.29
CA VAL A 122 -9.31 0.20 -2.48
C VAL A 122 -8.81 1.42 -1.71
N PHE A 123 -7.83 1.19 -0.84
CA PHE A 123 -7.13 2.21 -0.09
C PHE A 123 -5.70 2.39 -0.60
N PRO A 124 -5.19 3.63 -0.59
CA PRO A 124 -5.93 4.86 -0.31
C PRO A 124 -6.96 5.18 -1.41
N PRO A 125 -8.02 5.96 -1.10
CA PRO A 125 -8.95 6.42 -2.13
C PRO A 125 -8.20 7.15 -3.25
N GLY A 126 -8.55 6.86 -4.50
CA GLY A 126 -7.89 7.44 -5.67
C GLY A 126 -6.60 6.72 -6.11
N LEU A 127 -6.21 5.62 -5.45
CA LEU A 127 -5.01 4.84 -5.80
C LEU A 127 -4.94 4.46 -7.28
N ALA A 128 -6.04 4.00 -7.88
CA ALA A 128 -6.08 3.58 -9.29
C ALA A 128 -5.73 4.73 -10.24
N ARG A 129 -6.29 5.93 -9.98
CA ARG A 129 -6.00 7.14 -10.76
C ARG A 129 -4.55 7.57 -10.58
N MET A 130 -4.09 7.68 -9.33
CA MET A 130 -2.71 8.08 -9.03
C MET A 130 -1.71 7.14 -9.72
N ALA A 131 -1.97 5.84 -9.68
CA ALA A 131 -1.14 4.86 -10.35
C ALA A 131 -1.09 5.00 -11.85
N ALA A 132 -2.21 5.29 -12.50
CA ALA A 132 -2.24 5.59 -13.92
C ALA A 132 -1.42 6.86 -14.24
N ASP A 133 -1.49 7.88 -13.39
CA ASP A 133 -0.68 9.09 -13.52
C ASP A 133 0.82 8.81 -13.38
N ILE A 134 1.23 8.07 -12.34
CA ILE A 134 2.62 7.66 -12.09
C ILE A 134 3.18 6.85 -13.27
N VAL A 135 2.40 5.89 -13.75
CA VAL A 135 2.72 5.05 -14.92
C VAL A 135 2.95 5.90 -16.16
N ALA A 136 2.16 6.95 -16.32
CA ALA A 136 2.29 7.89 -17.42
C ALA A 136 3.33 9.00 -17.18
N GLY A 137 4.16 8.89 -16.14
CA GLY A 137 5.22 9.86 -15.83
C GLY A 137 4.71 11.18 -15.24
N ARG A 138 3.46 11.22 -14.75
CA ARG A 138 2.88 12.39 -14.08
C ARG A 138 2.94 12.18 -12.57
N TRP A 139 3.66 13.02 -11.86
CA TRP A 139 3.72 12.98 -10.40
C TRP A 139 3.01 14.19 -9.82
N PRO A 140 2.11 14.03 -8.84
CA PRO A 140 1.62 15.16 -8.09
C PRO A 140 2.80 15.73 -7.27
N MET A 141 3.34 16.87 -7.72
CA MET A 141 4.42 17.61 -7.05
C MET A 141 4.03 18.10 -5.63
N ALA A 142 2.76 17.98 -5.24
CA ALA A 142 2.26 18.28 -3.91
C ALA A 142 1.18 17.26 -3.48
N PRO A 143 1.07 16.94 -2.17
CA PRO A 143 -0.08 16.20 -1.67
C PRO A 143 -1.38 16.93 -2.07
N PRO A 144 -2.45 16.22 -2.47
CA PRO A 144 -3.75 16.87 -2.63
C PRO A 144 -4.12 17.52 -1.29
N SER A 145 -4.63 18.76 -1.32
CA SER A 145 -5.21 19.38 -0.14
C SER A 145 -6.23 18.42 0.47
N PRO A 146 -6.31 18.31 1.81
CA PRO A 146 -7.40 17.58 2.44
C PRO A 146 -8.71 18.16 1.91
N ALA A 147 -9.57 17.29 1.37
CA ALA A 147 -10.91 17.69 1.00
C ALA A 147 -11.58 18.25 2.27
N SER A 148 -12.08 19.49 2.16
CA SER A 148 -12.83 20.18 3.22
C SER A 148 -14.12 19.45 3.56
#